data_AF-A0A644Z2E8-F1
#
_entry.id   AF-A0A644Z2E8-F1
#
_cell.length_a   1.000
_cell.length_b   1.000
_cell.length_c   1.000
_cell.angle_alpha   90.00
_cell.angle_beta   90.00
_cell.angle_gamma   90.00
#
_symmetry.space_group_name_H-M   'P 1'
#
loop_
_entity.id
_entity.type
_entity.pdbx_description
1 polymer ?
#
loop_
_entity_poly.entity_id
_entity_poly.type
_entity_poly.pdbx_seq_one_letter_code
_entity_poly.pdbx_strand_id
1 'polypeptide(L)'
;MRKHLLAGSKAILKTDISTLVYGGGKNIYKSFGDFDICVEPYVADANNTILYFGDLDYEGIIIYELLTREFAGEHTLKPFIEGYTAMIDKYLKMDIPLPKTKAGQNRNISELFLREFNEEYRKAIMDILEREEYIPQEILNIGDF
;
A
#
# COMPACT_ATOMS: atom_id res chain seq x y z
N MET A 1 -10.71 7.33 1.30
CA MET A 1 -9.59 8.24 0.98
C MET A 1 -10.00 9.45 0.13
N ARG A 2 -10.17 9.39 -1.21
CA ARG A 2 -10.45 10.60 -2.02
C ARG A 2 -11.63 11.45 -1.56
N LYS A 3 -12.78 10.84 -1.26
CA LYS A 3 -13.95 11.60 -0.76
C LYS A 3 -13.65 12.32 0.56
N HIS A 4 -12.85 11.71 1.43
CA HIS A 4 -12.42 12.31 2.71
C HIS A 4 -11.49 13.51 2.47
N LEU A 5 -10.50 13.38 1.58
CA LEU A 5 -9.62 14.50 1.20
C LEU A 5 -10.39 15.66 0.52
N LEU A 6 -11.31 15.34 -0.40
CA LEU A 6 -12.14 16.34 -1.07
C LEU A 6 -13.12 17.07 -0.12
N ALA A 7 -13.43 16.48 1.04
CA ALA A 7 -14.24 17.13 2.06
C ALA A 7 -13.44 18.18 2.87
N GLY A 8 -12.16 18.39 2.55
CA GLY A 8 -11.28 19.39 3.17
C GLY A 8 -10.32 18.82 4.22
N SER A 9 -10.39 17.52 4.50
CA SER A 9 -9.39 16.85 5.34
C SER A 9 -8.04 16.80 4.63
N LYS A 10 -6.97 17.04 5.37
CA LYS A 10 -5.59 16.94 4.87
C LYS A 10 -4.87 15.67 5.30
N ALA A 11 -5.50 14.87 6.17
CA ALA A 11 -4.92 13.66 6.72
C ALA A 11 -5.74 12.42 6.35
N ILE A 12 -5.08 11.29 6.26
CA ILE A 12 -5.66 9.95 6.20
C ILE A 12 -5.01 9.16 7.33
N LEU A 13 -5.81 8.63 8.27
CA LEU A 13 -5.30 7.80 9.38
C LEU A 13 -4.14 8.45 10.15
N LYS A 14 -4.24 9.76 10.40
CA LYS A 14 -3.23 10.60 11.10
C LYS A 14 -1.97 10.95 10.29
N THR A 15 -1.91 10.53 9.03
CA THR A 15 -0.82 10.90 8.12
C THR A 15 -1.29 12.01 7.20
N ASP A 16 -0.57 13.13 7.16
CA ASP A 16 -0.86 14.23 6.23
C ASP A 16 -0.57 13.80 4.80
N ILE A 17 -1.55 13.95 3.90
CA ILE A 17 -1.49 13.55 2.50
C ILE A 17 -1.79 14.75 1.62
N SER A 18 -0.77 15.18 0.86
CA SER A 18 -0.88 16.30 -0.09
C SER A 18 -1.55 15.88 -1.40
N THR A 19 -1.15 14.73 -1.93
CA THR A 19 -1.56 14.27 -3.26
C THR A 19 -1.93 12.78 -3.20
N LEU A 20 -3.02 12.41 -3.86
CA LEU A 20 -3.43 11.02 -4.03
C LEU A 20 -3.31 10.62 -5.51
N VAL A 21 -2.45 9.65 -5.80
CA VAL A 21 -2.24 9.09 -7.14
C VAL A 21 -2.84 7.68 -7.18
N TYR A 22 -3.68 7.41 -8.18
CA TYR A 22 -4.26 6.08 -8.35
C TYR A 22 -3.35 5.17 -9.18
N GLY A 23 -3.07 3.99 -8.66
CA GLY A 23 -2.38 2.94 -9.40
C GLY A 23 -3.25 2.28 -10.48
N GLY A 24 -2.60 1.54 -11.38
CA GLY A 24 -3.22 0.73 -12.42
C GLY A 24 -3.02 -0.79 -12.24
N GLY A 25 -2.80 -1.23 -11.00
CA GLY A 25 -2.37 -2.60 -10.70
C GLY A 25 -0.99 -2.91 -11.26
N LYS A 26 -0.75 -4.13 -11.74
CA LYS A 26 0.56 -4.52 -12.29
C LYS A 26 1.05 -3.58 -13.38
N ASN A 27 0.19 -3.01 -14.23
CA ASN A 27 0.64 -2.11 -15.31
C ASN A 27 1.34 -0.83 -14.82
N ILE A 28 1.30 -0.54 -13.52
CA ILE A 28 2.00 0.58 -12.90
C ILE A 28 3.49 0.61 -13.28
N TYR A 29 4.16 -0.54 -13.41
CA TYR A 29 5.58 -0.56 -13.81
C TYR A 29 5.85 0.02 -15.20
N LYS A 30 4.88 -0.02 -16.13
CA LYS A 30 5.05 0.52 -17.50
C LYS A 30 5.04 2.04 -17.54
N SER A 31 4.48 2.67 -16.52
CA SER A 31 4.30 4.13 -16.44
C SER A 31 5.24 4.78 -15.43
N PHE A 32 5.94 3.99 -14.63
CA PHE A 32 6.75 4.51 -13.50
C PHE A 32 8.22 4.76 -13.84
N GLY A 33 8.78 4.12 -14.88
CA GLY A 33 10.09 4.52 -15.40
C GLY A 33 10.11 5.97 -15.94
N ASP A 34 8.93 6.52 -16.25
CA ASP A 34 8.73 7.90 -16.67
C ASP A 34 8.06 8.75 -15.57
N PHE A 35 8.09 8.33 -14.30
CA PHE A 35 7.35 8.99 -13.21
C PHE A 35 7.65 10.50 -13.16
N ASP A 36 8.93 10.88 -13.15
CA ASP A 36 9.39 12.28 -13.10
C ASP A 36 9.02 13.09 -14.35
N ILE A 37 8.70 12.41 -15.46
CA ILE A 37 8.26 13.03 -16.72
C ILE A 37 6.73 13.16 -16.75
N CYS A 38 6.02 12.24 -16.09
CA CYS A 38 4.57 12.07 -16.20
C CYS A 38 3.77 12.78 -15.10
N VAL A 39 4.40 13.18 -13.99
CA VAL A 39 3.72 13.90 -12.89
C VAL A 39 4.15 15.36 -12.81
N GLU A 40 3.34 16.17 -12.13
CA GLU A 40 3.67 17.58 -11.91
C GLU A 40 4.97 17.71 -11.08
N PRO A 41 5.83 18.71 -11.32
CA PRO A 41 7.13 18.82 -10.67
C PRO A 41 7.11 18.78 -9.13
N TYR A 42 6.06 19.30 -8.50
CA TYR A 42 5.93 19.25 -7.03
C TYR A 42 5.57 17.85 -6.52
N VAL A 43 5.03 16.96 -7.35
CA VAL A 43 4.76 15.55 -7.03
C VAL A 43 6.04 14.73 -7.18
N ALA A 44 6.83 15.02 -8.22
CA ALA A 44 8.16 14.46 -8.47
C ALA A 44 9.30 15.11 -7.66
N ASP A 45 8.99 15.93 -6.65
CA ASP A 45 10.04 16.48 -5.80
C ASP A 45 10.67 15.35 -4.97
N ALA A 46 11.99 15.13 -5.11
CA ALA A 46 12.71 14.07 -4.40
C ALA A 46 12.66 14.18 -2.87
N ASN A 47 12.29 15.36 -2.33
CA ASN A 47 12.06 15.53 -0.89
C ASN A 47 10.70 14.95 -0.44
N ASN A 48 9.82 14.60 -1.38
CA ASN A 48 8.57 13.94 -1.05
C ASN A 48 8.81 12.50 -0.56
N THR A 49 7.94 12.08 0.34
CA THR A 49 7.79 10.65 0.66
C THR A 49 6.56 10.12 -0.08
N ILE A 50 6.79 9.16 -0.95
CA ILE A 50 5.74 8.42 -1.64
C ILE A 50 5.28 7.30 -0.72
N LEU A 51 3.97 7.25 -0.44
CA LEU A 51 3.35 6.21 0.37
C LEU A 51 2.56 5.26 -0.53
N TYR A 52 3.00 4.01 -0.61
CA TYR A 52 2.33 2.95 -1.35
C TYR A 52 1.18 2.36 -0.53
N PHE A 53 0.00 2.27 -1.13
CA PHE A 53 -1.16 1.62 -0.52
C PHE A 53 -1.93 0.82 -1.57
N GLY A 54 -2.32 -0.40 -1.20
CA GLY A 54 -3.07 -1.33 -2.03
C GLY A 54 -3.51 -2.55 -1.23
N ASP A 55 -4.06 -3.54 -1.92
CA ASP A 55 -4.48 -4.80 -1.30
C ASP A 55 -3.31 -5.48 -0.58
N LEU A 56 -3.58 -6.05 0.60
CA LEU A 56 -2.62 -6.83 1.35
C LEU A 56 -2.69 -8.29 0.88
N ASP A 57 -2.05 -8.55 -0.27
CA ASP A 57 -1.82 -9.88 -0.83
C ASP A 57 -0.40 -9.99 -1.40
N TYR A 58 -0.04 -11.15 -1.94
CA TYR A 58 1.28 -11.34 -2.54
C TYR A 58 1.55 -10.39 -3.72
N GLU A 59 0.54 -10.07 -4.53
CA GLU A 59 0.71 -9.27 -5.74
C GLU A 59 0.88 -7.78 -5.41
N GLY A 60 0.14 -7.27 -4.44
CA GLY A 60 0.30 -5.92 -3.88
C GLY A 60 1.69 -5.75 -3.27
N ILE A 61 2.15 -6.73 -2.51
CA ILE A 61 3.52 -6.73 -1.95
C ILE A 61 4.55 -6.73 -3.08
N ILE A 62 4.42 -7.61 -4.08
CA ILE A 62 5.35 -7.64 -5.23
C ILE A 62 5.39 -6.30 -5.96
N ILE A 63 4.23 -5.66 -6.17
CA ILE A 63 4.18 -4.33 -6.80
C ILE A 63 5.00 -3.33 -5.99
N TYR A 64 4.80 -3.27 -4.67
CA TYR A 64 5.59 -2.40 -3.79
C TYR A 64 7.09 -2.67 -3.92
N GLU A 65 7.50 -3.93 -3.86
CA GLU A 65 8.92 -4.29 -3.88
C GLU A 65 9.59 -3.97 -5.23
N LEU A 66 8.85 -4.15 -6.32
CA LEU A 66 9.31 -3.74 -7.65
C LEU A 66 9.47 -2.21 -7.70
N LEU A 67 8.45 -1.45 -7.27
CA LEU A 67 8.53 0.01 -7.23
C LEU A 67 9.71 0.49 -6.36
N THR A 68 9.93 -0.14 -5.21
CA THR A 68 11.04 0.20 -4.30
C THR A 68 12.40 0.06 -4.99
N ARG A 69 12.55 -0.93 -5.88
CA ARG A 69 13.78 -1.13 -6.64
C ARG A 69 13.95 -0.09 -7.75
N GLU A 70 12.86 0.29 -8.42
CA GLU A 70 12.89 1.33 -9.46
C GLU A 70 13.19 2.72 -8.88
N PHE A 71 12.62 3.07 -7.72
CA PHE A 71 12.84 4.35 -7.05
C PHE A 71 14.17 4.46 -6.28
N ALA A 72 14.95 3.38 -6.23
CA ALA A 72 16.12 3.28 -5.37
C ALA A 72 17.16 4.37 -5.71
N GLY A 73 17.29 5.36 -4.81
CA GLY A 73 18.27 6.44 -4.91
C GLY A 73 17.72 7.76 -5.48
N GLU A 74 16.47 7.78 -5.98
CA GLU A 74 15.86 8.98 -6.58
C GLU A 74 14.73 9.55 -5.72
N HIS A 75 13.89 8.68 -5.13
CA HIS A 75 12.77 9.10 -4.29
C HIS A 75 12.64 8.21 -3.04
N THR A 76 11.98 8.73 -2.00
CA THR A 76 11.66 7.94 -0.81
C THR A 76 10.31 7.25 -1.01
N LEU A 77 10.31 5.93 -1.22
CA LEU A 77 9.09 5.10 -1.24
C LEU A 77 8.97 4.29 0.05
N LYS A 78 7.78 4.31 0.67
CA LYS A 78 7.45 3.51 1.87
C LYS A 78 6.05 2.91 1.74
N PRO A 79 5.76 1.77 2.41
CA PRO A 79 4.38 1.34 2.56
C PRO A 79 3.63 2.38 3.41
N PHE A 80 2.35 2.56 3.14
CA PHE A 80 1.49 3.38 3.99
C PHE A 80 1.15 2.60 5.27
N ILE A 81 2.07 2.61 6.23
CA ILE A 81 2.02 1.78 7.45
C ILE A 81 0.72 2.00 8.22
N GLU A 82 0.27 3.24 8.39
CA GLU A 82 -0.99 3.55 9.08
C GLU A 82 -2.19 2.93 8.36
N GLY A 83 -2.19 2.93 7.03
CA GLY A 83 -3.19 2.24 6.21
C GLY A 83 -3.19 0.73 6.42
N TYR A 84 -2.04 0.08 6.28
CA TYR A 84 -1.91 -1.37 6.43
C TYR A 84 -2.24 -1.85 7.83
N THR A 85 -1.75 -1.15 8.86
CA THR A 85 -2.05 -1.49 10.26
C THR A 85 -3.53 -1.28 10.57
N ALA A 86 -4.17 -0.23 10.06
CA ALA A 86 -5.62 -0.05 10.21
C ALA A 86 -6.44 -1.17 9.55
N MET A 87 -6.01 -1.66 8.37
CA MET A 87 -6.64 -2.81 7.71
C MET A 87 -6.56 -4.08 8.57
N ILE A 88 -5.36 -4.39 9.08
CA ILE A 88 -5.10 -5.56 9.92
C ILE A 88 -5.88 -5.46 11.24
N ASP A 89 -5.80 -4.31 11.91
CA ASP A 89 -6.53 -4.03 13.16
C ASP A 89 -8.02 -4.22 13.00
N LYS A 90 -8.60 -3.70 11.91
CA LYS A 90 -10.04 -3.80 11.66
C LYS A 90 -10.45 -5.25 11.43
N TYR A 91 -9.68 -5.97 10.63
CA TYR A 91 -9.86 -7.41 10.42
C TYR A 91 -9.84 -8.17 11.76
N LEU A 92 -8.80 -7.98 12.57
CA LEU A 92 -8.62 -8.71 13.84
C LEU A 92 -9.68 -8.35 14.89
N LYS A 93 -10.03 -7.06 15.03
CA LYS A 93 -10.99 -6.57 16.04
C LYS A 93 -12.43 -6.98 15.71
N MET A 94 -12.78 -7.01 14.43
CA MET A 94 -14.15 -7.27 13.99
C MET A 94 -14.37 -8.72 13.51
N ASP A 95 -13.32 -9.55 13.52
CA ASP A 95 -13.35 -10.93 13.03
C ASP A 95 -13.96 -11.05 11.62
N ILE A 96 -13.50 -10.17 10.72
CA ILE A 96 -14.06 -10.07 9.36
C ILE A 96 -13.57 -11.27 8.54
N PRO A 97 -14.46 -12.05 7.90
CA PRO A 97 -14.03 -13.13 7.03
C PRO A 97 -13.29 -12.57 5.82
N LEU A 98 -12.04 -13.00 5.64
CA LEU A 98 -11.21 -12.56 4.52
C LEU A 98 -11.50 -13.37 3.25
N PRO A 99 -11.52 -12.72 2.07
CA PRO A 99 -11.61 -13.41 0.80
C PRO A 99 -10.34 -14.23 0.52
N LYS A 100 -10.49 -15.29 -0.25
CA LYS A 100 -9.35 -16.05 -0.79
C LYS A 100 -8.66 -15.29 -1.91
N THR A 101 -7.34 -15.43 -1.99
CA THR A 101 -6.55 -14.91 -3.10
C THR A 101 -6.89 -15.63 -4.40
N LYS A 102 -6.48 -15.05 -5.53
CA LYS A 102 -6.59 -15.71 -6.83
C LYS A 102 -5.64 -16.90 -6.89
N ALA A 103 -6.09 -18.01 -7.47
CA ALA A 103 -5.23 -19.17 -7.69
C ALA A 103 -4.01 -18.80 -8.55
N GLY A 104 -2.83 -19.30 -8.17
CA GLY A 104 -1.59 -19.11 -8.93
C GLY A 104 -0.91 -17.76 -8.73
N GLN A 105 -1.18 -17.03 -7.64
CA GLN A 105 -0.41 -15.85 -7.29
C GLN A 105 1.09 -16.15 -7.19
N ASN A 106 1.91 -15.20 -7.65
CA ASN A 106 3.34 -15.28 -7.47
C ASN A 106 3.67 -15.08 -5.98
N ARG A 107 4.35 -16.05 -5.37
CA ARG A 107 4.72 -16.02 -3.94
C ARG A 107 6.13 -15.50 -3.69
N ASN A 108 6.84 -15.09 -4.74
CA ASN A 108 8.23 -14.63 -4.67
C ASN A 108 8.32 -13.18 -4.17
N ILE A 109 7.91 -12.96 -2.92
CA ILE A 109 8.16 -11.73 -2.19
C ILE A 109 9.53 -11.79 -1.52
N SER A 110 10.19 -10.65 -1.40
CA SER A 110 11.36 -10.48 -0.55
C SER A 110 10.96 -9.95 0.84
N GLU A 111 11.92 -9.47 1.61
CA GLU A 111 11.67 -8.90 2.95
C GLU A 111 11.47 -7.38 2.91
N LEU A 112 11.52 -6.73 1.74
CA LEU A 112 11.52 -5.27 1.60
C LEU A 112 10.23 -4.63 2.14
N PHE A 113 9.09 -5.28 1.94
CA PHE A 113 7.82 -4.82 2.51
C PHE A 113 7.72 -5.17 4.00
N LEU A 114 7.98 -6.44 4.33
CA LEU A 114 7.76 -7.00 5.67
C LEU A 114 8.66 -6.37 6.76
N ARG A 115 9.87 -5.92 6.39
CA ARG A 115 10.80 -5.29 7.33
C ARG A 115 10.34 -3.92 7.83
N GLU A 116 9.44 -3.25 7.11
CA GLU A 116 8.89 -1.94 7.50
C GLU A 116 7.86 -2.05 8.62
N PHE A 117 7.40 -3.27 8.92
CA PHE A 117 6.45 -3.57 9.98
C PHE A 117 7.15 -4.15 11.21
N ASN A 118 6.56 -3.89 12.38
CA ASN A 118 6.96 -4.56 13.62
C ASN A 118 6.61 -6.06 13.58
N GLU A 119 7.14 -6.84 14.53
CA GLU A 119 6.97 -8.29 14.56
C GLU A 119 5.51 -8.75 14.64
N GLU A 120 4.66 -7.99 15.34
CA GLU A 120 3.24 -8.33 15.49
C GLU A 120 2.50 -8.24 14.16
N TYR A 121 2.60 -7.10 13.47
CA TYR A 121 1.98 -6.92 12.17
C TYR A 121 2.62 -7.81 11.10
N ARG A 122 3.94 -8.00 11.15
CA ARG A 122 4.63 -8.91 10.22
C ARG A 122 4.08 -10.34 10.33
N LYS A 123 3.90 -10.84 11.55
CA LYS A 123 3.31 -12.14 11.78
C LYS A 123 1.87 -12.21 11.25
N ALA A 124 1.04 -11.21 11.55
CA ALA A 124 -0.33 -11.17 11.05
C ALA A 124 -0.39 -11.18 9.51
N ILE A 125 0.49 -10.41 8.85
CA ILE A 125 0.60 -10.39 7.39
C ILE A 125 0.95 -11.79 6.87
N MET A 126 1.98 -12.43 7.42
CA MET A 126 2.39 -13.77 7.00
C MET A 126 1.29 -14.82 7.22
N ASP A 127 0.62 -14.80 8.38
CA ASP A 127 -0.48 -15.72 8.69
C ASP A 127 -1.63 -15.60 7.68
N ILE A 128 -1.95 -14.38 7.22
CA ILE A 128 -2.98 -14.13 6.19
C ILE A 128 -2.53 -14.70 4.84
N LEU A 129 -1.30 -14.41 4.43
CA LEU A 129 -0.74 -14.85 3.14
C LEU A 129 -0.65 -16.38 3.05
N GLU A 130 -0.19 -17.03 4.13
CA GLU A 130 -0.07 -18.50 4.20
C GLU A 130 -1.43 -19.22 4.15
N ARG A 131 -2.50 -18.56 4.61
CA ARG A 131 -3.89 -19.04 4.51
C ARG A 131 -4.51 -18.79 3.14
N GLU A 132 -3.74 -18.27 2.19
CA GLU A 132 -4.19 -17.87 0.85
C GLU A 132 -5.37 -16.89 0.93
N GLU A 133 -5.32 -15.99 1.91
CA GLU A 133 -6.29 -14.92 2.12
C GLU A 133 -5.64 -13.57 1.82
N TYR A 134 -6.47 -12.54 1.64
CA TYR A 134 -5.99 -11.18 1.53
C TYR A 134 -6.91 -10.19 2.20
N ILE A 135 -6.37 -9.02 2.56
CA ILE A 135 -7.18 -7.89 2.99
C ILE A 135 -7.33 -6.92 1.81
N PRO A 136 -8.55 -6.74 1.26
CA PRO A 136 -8.80 -5.71 0.25
C PRO A 136 -8.65 -4.33 0.89
N GLN A 137 -8.07 -3.37 0.16
CA GLN A 137 -7.94 -1.99 0.64
C GLN A 137 -9.30 -1.35 0.98
N GLU A 138 -10.37 -1.82 0.35
CA GLU A 138 -11.76 -1.39 0.57
C GLU A 138 -12.34 -1.83 1.92
N ILE A 139 -11.63 -2.66 2.70
CA ILE A 139 -12.00 -2.91 4.10
C ILE A 139 -12.08 -1.59 4.90
N LEU A 140 -11.27 -0.60 4.52
CA LEU A 140 -11.33 0.77 5.02
C LEU A 140 -12.28 1.61 4.16
N ASN A 141 -13.29 2.17 4.81
CA ASN A 141 -14.33 2.99 4.21
C ASN A 141 -14.34 4.39 4.82
N ILE A 142 -15.29 5.24 4.40
CA ILE A 142 -15.33 6.64 4.83
C ILE A 142 -15.45 6.84 6.34
N GLY A 143 -16.02 5.87 7.07
CA GLY A 143 -16.14 5.94 8.53
C GLY A 143 -14.83 5.64 9.28
N ASP A 144 -13.80 5.14 8.60
CA ASP A 144 -12.49 4.85 9.19
C ASP A 144 -11.50 6.02 9.07
N PHE A 145 -11.87 7.08 8.32
CA PHE A 145 -11.02 8.24 8.04
C PHE A 145 -11.51 9.49 8.76
#